data_AF-A0A7X9AWW0-F1
#
_entry.id   AF-A0A7X9AWW0-F1
#
_cell.length_a   1.000
_cell.length_b   1.000
_cell.length_c   1.000
_cell.angle_alpha   90.00
_cell.angle_beta   90.00
_cell.angle_gamma   90.00
#
_symmetry.space_group_name_H-M   'P 1'
#
loop_
_entity.id
_entity.type
_entity.pdbx_description
1 polymer ?
#
loop_
_entity_poly.entity_id
_entity_poly.type
_entity_poly.pdbx_seq_one_letter_code
_entity_poly.pdbx_strand_id
1 'polypeptide(L)'
;YFMQTLRPKKRRKNHTWCVTNPEAQKIVADSAAEIIRRLPSSTHHYFLWGCDGGMQLCHCHDCAAYTASEQALIASNLIARSARTVDAKAKVCYLAYHETLSAPRLVMPESNVVCEFAPYFRSHEYAICDSRSSLNRRHIKCLFDLLEIFGAERMHILEYWLDASLFGTPGDLHKNLFDRKIAEQDIRFYTSLGIRNITTFGVRMDGAYLEKHGDRDFLDYAEILSRYE
;
A
#
# COMPACT_ATOMS: atom_id res chain seq x y z
N TYR A 1 -6.41 18.30 16.94
CA TYR A 1 -7.12 17.03 17.20
C TYR A 1 -8.61 17.26 17.08
N PHE A 2 -9.21 16.97 15.93
CA PHE A 2 -10.67 17.10 15.77
C PHE A 2 -11.31 15.74 16.02
N MET A 3 -11.88 15.56 17.21
CA MET A 3 -12.88 14.51 17.45
C MET A 3 -14.14 14.86 16.67
N GLN A 4 -14.66 13.91 15.88
CA GLN A 4 -16.03 13.98 15.39
C GLN A 4 -17.01 13.76 16.55
N THR A 5 -18.07 14.56 16.58
CA THR A 5 -19.29 14.23 17.31
C THR A 5 -20.00 13.07 16.60
N LEU A 6 -20.21 11.99 17.34
CA LEU A 6 -20.94 10.78 16.93
C LEU A 6 -22.25 11.18 16.21
N ARG A 7 -22.45 10.66 15.00
CA ARG A 7 -23.69 10.69 14.17
C ARG A 7 -23.99 11.95 13.34
N PRO A 8 -23.30 12.18 12.20
CA PRO A 8 -23.84 13.05 11.15
C PRO A 8 -24.82 12.29 10.26
N LYS A 9 -26.07 12.77 10.16
CA LYS A 9 -27.11 12.30 9.20
C LYS A 9 -26.87 12.77 7.74
N LYS A 10 -25.78 13.47 7.45
CA LYS A 10 -25.43 14.02 6.11
C LYS A 10 -23.94 13.89 5.84
N ARG A 11 -23.57 13.65 4.57
CA ARG A 11 -22.19 13.63 4.07
C ARG A 11 -21.46 14.92 4.48
N ARG A 12 -20.33 14.79 5.18
CA ARG A 12 -19.47 15.94 5.53
C ARG A 12 -18.38 16.09 4.49
N LYS A 13 -18.01 17.34 4.19
CA LYS A 13 -17.01 17.72 3.18
C LYS A 13 -15.61 17.11 3.41
N ASN A 14 -15.33 16.69 4.65
CA ASN A 14 -14.00 16.25 5.08
C ASN A 14 -13.95 14.73 5.39
N HIS A 15 -14.82 13.91 4.78
CA HIS A 15 -14.79 12.45 4.95
C HIS A 15 -14.79 11.70 3.62
N THR A 16 -14.17 10.52 3.61
CA THR A 16 -14.29 9.51 2.57
C THR A 16 -15.75 9.10 2.45
N TRP A 17 -16.10 8.49 1.33
CA TRP A 17 -17.42 7.91 1.10
C TRP A 17 -17.72 6.78 2.11
N CYS A 18 -19.01 6.54 2.36
CA CYS A 18 -19.44 5.51 3.30
C CYS A 18 -19.38 4.13 2.65
N VAL A 19 -18.54 3.23 3.19
CA VAL A 19 -18.36 1.88 2.64
C VAL A 19 -19.57 0.96 2.81
N THR A 20 -20.58 1.35 3.59
CA THR A 20 -21.85 0.62 3.75
C THR A 20 -23.02 1.28 3.01
N ASN A 21 -22.85 2.45 2.38
CA ASN A 21 -23.92 3.11 1.64
C ASN A 21 -24.03 2.52 0.21
N PRO A 22 -25.17 1.92 -0.19
CA PRO A 22 -25.29 1.25 -1.48
C PRO A 22 -25.10 2.16 -2.71
N GLU A 23 -25.54 3.42 -2.64
CA GLU A 23 -25.37 4.38 -3.75
C GLU A 23 -23.89 4.74 -3.92
N ALA A 24 -23.19 4.98 -2.80
CA ALA A 24 -21.76 5.26 -2.82
C ALA A 24 -20.95 4.06 -3.32
N GLN A 25 -21.30 2.84 -2.86
CA GLN A 25 -20.71 1.60 -3.38
C GLN A 25 -20.91 1.47 -4.89
N LYS A 26 -22.12 1.74 -5.40
CA LYS A 26 -22.40 1.67 -6.83
C LYS A 26 -21.52 2.63 -7.62
N ILE A 27 -21.43 3.89 -7.19
CA ILE A 27 -20.60 4.91 -7.87
C ILE A 27 -19.13 4.47 -7.92
N VAL A 28 -18.58 3.97 -6.81
CA VAL A 28 -17.20 3.51 -6.73
C VAL A 28 -16.96 2.28 -7.63
N ALA A 29 -17.87 1.31 -7.59
CA ALA A 29 -17.79 0.12 -8.43
C ALA A 29 -17.83 0.48 -9.92
N ASP A 30 -18.81 1.28 -10.35
CA ASP A 30 -18.96 1.71 -11.74
C ASP A 30 -17.73 2.50 -12.21
N SER A 31 -17.24 3.42 -11.37
CA SER A 31 -16.06 4.26 -11.68
C SER A 31 -14.78 3.43 -11.79
N ALA A 32 -14.60 2.44 -10.90
CA ALA A 32 -13.47 1.53 -10.97
C ALA A 32 -13.48 0.71 -12.27
N ALA A 33 -14.62 0.13 -12.64
CA ALA A 33 -14.75 -0.60 -13.90
C ALA A 33 -14.48 0.31 -15.12
N GLU A 34 -14.94 1.57 -15.07
CA GLU A 34 -14.66 2.55 -16.12
C GLU A 34 -13.17 2.85 -16.27
N ILE A 35 -12.48 3.14 -15.17
CA ILE A 35 -11.03 3.41 -15.16
C ILE A 35 -10.28 2.20 -15.70
N ILE A 36 -10.59 1.00 -15.20
CA ILE A 36 -9.92 -0.24 -15.61
C ILE A 36 -10.11 -0.53 -17.09
N ARG A 37 -11.31 -0.27 -17.64
CA ARG A 37 -11.58 -0.47 -19.08
C ARG A 37 -10.82 0.51 -19.95
N ARG A 38 -10.67 1.77 -19.51
CA ARG A 38 -9.94 2.81 -20.25
C ARG A 38 -8.43 2.69 -20.13
N LEU A 39 -7.95 2.21 -18.99
CA LEU A 39 -6.54 2.10 -18.63
C LEU A 39 -6.23 0.65 -18.20
N PRO A 40 -6.29 -0.31 -19.13
CA PRO A 40 -6.01 -1.70 -18.80
C PRO A 40 -4.54 -1.86 -18.38
N SER A 41 -4.32 -2.64 -17.32
CA SER A 41 -2.98 -2.98 -16.85
C SER A 41 -2.45 -4.17 -17.63
N SER A 42 -1.20 -4.11 -18.09
CA SER A 42 -0.54 -5.23 -18.76
C SER A 42 -0.29 -6.43 -17.84
N THR A 43 -0.26 -6.20 -16.53
CA THR A 43 -0.08 -7.26 -15.50
C THR A 43 -1.39 -7.66 -14.83
N HIS A 44 -2.51 -7.03 -15.23
CA HIS A 44 -3.82 -7.16 -14.58
C HIS A 44 -3.84 -6.74 -13.09
N HIS A 45 -2.77 -6.11 -12.58
CA HIS A 45 -2.77 -5.52 -11.24
C HIS A 45 -3.22 -4.06 -11.30
N TYR A 46 -4.14 -3.71 -10.41
CA TYR A 46 -4.74 -2.38 -10.32
C TYR A 46 -4.57 -1.83 -8.90
N PHE A 47 -3.85 -0.72 -8.83
CA PHE A 47 -3.50 0.00 -7.62
C PHE A 47 -4.48 1.16 -7.40
N LEU A 48 -5.69 0.83 -6.91
CA LEU A 48 -6.78 1.78 -6.67
C LEU A 48 -7.01 1.92 -5.16
N TRP A 49 -6.27 2.82 -4.52
CA TRP A 49 -6.31 3.01 -3.07
C TRP A 49 -7.14 4.25 -2.64
N GLY A 50 -7.37 4.36 -1.33
CA GLY A 50 -7.88 5.59 -0.73
C GLY A 50 -6.85 6.73 -0.75
N CYS A 51 -7.30 7.95 -0.49
CA CYS A 51 -6.43 9.12 -0.36
C CYS A 51 -5.53 9.02 0.89
N ASP A 52 -4.29 9.50 0.75
CA ASP A 52 -3.35 9.69 1.85
C ASP A 52 -3.87 10.71 2.87
N GLY A 53 -3.35 10.65 4.11
CA GLY A 53 -3.63 11.63 5.16
C GLY A 53 -4.74 11.22 6.12
N GLY A 54 -4.73 9.94 6.54
CA GLY A 54 -5.70 9.40 7.47
C GLY A 54 -7.04 9.23 6.78
N MET A 55 -7.15 8.15 5.98
CA MET A 55 -8.38 7.66 5.36
C MET A 55 -9.56 8.20 6.14
N GLN A 56 -10.26 9.19 5.61
CA GLN A 56 -11.20 9.95 6.42
C GLN A 56 -12.43 9.05 6.66
N LEU A 57 -12.32 8.18 7.66
CA LEU A 57 -13.16 7.01 7.84
C LEU A 57 -14.62 7.43 7.96
N CYS A 58 -15.50 6.57 7.47
CA CYS A 58 -16.89 6.73 7.81
C CYS A 58 -17.10 6.25 9.26
N HIS A 59 -17.69 7.10 10.09
CA HIS A 59 -18.09 6.78 11.45
C HIS A 59 -19.61 6.79 11.61
N CYS A 60 -20.35 6.48 10.53
CA CYS A 60 -21.78 6.25 10.63
C CYS A 60 -22.05 5.03 11.53
N HIS A 61 -23.30 4.86 11.95
CA HIS A 61 -23.71 3.75 12.82
C HIS A 61 -23.22 2.39 12.29
N ASP A 62 -23.34 2.16 10.99
CA ASP A 62 -23.01 0.87 10.37
C ASP A 62 -21.50 0.69 10.13
N CYS A 63 -20.74 1.79 10.03
CA CYS A 63 -19.29 1.76 9.87
C CYS A 63 -18.54 1.80 11.21
N ALA A 64 -19.23 2.09 12.32
CA ALA A 64 -18.61 2.23 13.64
C ALA A 64 -17.98 0.91 14.16
N ALA A 65 -18.39 -0.24 13.61
CA ALA A 65 -17.82 -1.54 13.92
C ALA A 65 -16.49 -1.83 13.19
N TYR A 66 -16.16 -1.05 12.16
CA TYR A 66 -15.04 -1.33 11.25
C TYR A 66 -13.82 -0.43 11.55
N THR A 67 -12.64 -1.06 11.64
CA THR A 67 -11.36 -0.34 11.69
C THR A 67 -11.03 0.31 10.34
N ALA A 68 -9.95 1.09 10.28
CA ALA A 68 -9.46 1.63 9.01
C ALA A 68 -9.18 0.52 7.98
N SER A 69 -8.49 -0.53 8.41
CA SER A 69 -8.18 -1.72 7.62
C SER A 69 -9.43 -2.42 7.11
N GLU A 70 -10.46 -2.55 7.95
CA GLU A 70 -11.74 -3.13 7.53
C GLU A 70 -12.42 -2.29 6.45
N GLN A 71 -12.51 -0.97 6.64
CA GLN A 71 -13.17 -0.10 5.66
C GLN A 71 -12.39 -0.08 4.33
N ALA A 72 -11.06 -0.07 4.39
CA ALA A 72 -10.21 -0.20 3.21
C ALA A 72 -10.45 -1.54 2.50
N LEU A 73 -10.52 -2.64 3.24
CA LEU A 73 -10.75 -3.95 2.63
C LEU A 73 -12.16 -4.10 2.05
N ILE A 74 -13.18 -3.52 2.67
CA ILE A 74 -14.55 -3.47 2.08
C ILE A 74 -14.51 -2.74 0.74
N ALA A 75 -13.81 -1.60 0.67
CA ALA A 75 -13.63 -0.86 -0.58
C ALA A 75 -12.85 -1.66 -1.62
N SER A 76 -11.71 -2.26 -1.26
CA SER A 76 -10.92 -3.10 -2.16
C SER A 76 -11.71 -4.29 -2.67
N ASN A 77 -12.49 -4.98 -1.83
CA ASN A 77 -13.35 -6.10 -2.22
C ASN A 77 -14.42 -5.66 -3.24
N LEU A 78 -15.06 -4.51 -3.01
CA LEU A 78 -16.03 -3.94 -3.95
C LEU A 78 -15.40 -3.65 -5.31
N ILE A 79 -14.24 -2.99 -5.30
CA ILE A 79 -13.47 -2.67 -6.51
C ILE A 79 -13.04 -3.96 -7.22
N ALA A 80 -12.58 -4.97 -6.48
CA ALA A 80 -12.12 -6.26 -6.99
C ALA A 80 -13.23 -7.03 -7.73
N ARG A 81 -14.45 -7.05 -7.17
CA ARG A 81 -15.62 -7.63 -7.84
C ARG A 81 -15.96 -6.86 -9.12
N SER A 82 -15.96 -5.53 -9.07
CA SER A 82 -16.25 -4.69 -10.23
C SER A 82 -15.20 -4.86 -11.34
N ALA A 83 -13.92 -4.90 -10.97
CA ALA A 83 -12.81 -5.11 -11.89
C ALA A 83 -12.95 -6.39 -12.71
N ARG A 84 -13.40 -7.49 -12.09
CA ARG A 84 -13.61 -8.77 -12.78
C ARG A 84 -14.71 -8.76 -13.84
N THR A 85 -15.59 -7.75 -13.83
CA THR A 85 -16.61 -7.59 -14.88
C THR A 85 -16.04 -7.07 -16.20
N VAL A 86 -14.87 -6.42 -16.16
CA VAL A 86 -14.22 -5.80 -17.32
C VAL A 86 -12.86 -6.41 -17.64
N ASP A 87 -12.19 -6.99 -16.65
CA ASP A 87 -10.96 -7.76 -16.82
C ASP A 87 -11.04 -9.04 -15.97
N ALA A 88 -11.24 -10.16 -16.64
CA ALA A 88 -11.38 -11.48 -16.03
C ALA A 88 -10.12 -11.95 -15.27
N LYS A 89 -8.97 -11.28 -15.38
CA LYS A 89 -7.74 -11.58 -14.63
C LYS A 89 -7.39 -10.53 -13.58
N ALA A 90 -8.20 -9.48 -13.46
CA ALA A 90 -7.93 -8.34 -12.59
C ALA A 90 -7.61 -8.76 -11.15
N LYS A 91 -6.54 -8.19 -10.61
CA LYS A 91 -6.14 -8.21 -9.21
C LYS A 91 -6.14 -6.78 -8.69
N VAL A 92 -6.75 -6.54 -7.54
CA VAL A 92 -6.89 -5.20 -6.96
C VAL A 92 -6.14 -5.13 -5.65
N CYS A 93 -5.36 -4.06 -5.45
CA CYS A 93 -4.55 -3.91 -4.26
C CYS A 93 -5.36 -3.36 -3.06
N TYR A 94 -5.22 -4.04 -1.93
CA TYR A 94 -5.51 -3.52 -0.60
C TYR A 94 -4.22 -2.97 -0.02
N LEU A 95 -4.18 -1.66 0.24
CA LEU A 95 -2.98 -1.01 0.77
C LEU A 95 -2.95 -1.11 2.31
N ALA A 96 -1.95 -1.81 2.84
CA ALA A 96 -1.59 -1.82 4.25
C ALA A 96 -0.52 -0.76 4.52
N TYR A 97 -0.97 0.44 4.88
CA TYR A 97 -0.18 1.65 5.01
C TYR A 97 -0.74 2.50 6.14
N HIS A 98 0.11 3.14 6.94
CA HIS A 98 -0.34 4.14 7.90
C HIS A 98 -1.43 3.59 8.86
N GLU A 99 -2.67 4.10 8.83
CA GLU A 99 -3.77 3.64 9.67
C GLU A 99 -4.31 2.24 9.28
N THR A 100 -4.08 1.78 8.04
CA THR A 100 -4.52 0.46 7.54
C THR A 100 -3.45 -0.63 7.66
N LEU A 101 -2.30 -0.30 8.28
CA LEU A 101 -1.19 -1.26 8.43
C LEU A 101 -1.56 -2.50 9.24
N SER A 102 -2.50 -2.39 10.18
CA SER A 102 -2.95 -3.52 10.99
C SER A 102 -3.83 -4.45 10.16
N ALA A 103 -3.68 -5.76 10.35
CA ALA A 103 -4.47 -6.74 9.63
C ALA A 103 -5.99 -6.63 9.94
N PRO A 104 -6.88 -6.62 8.92
CA PRO A 104 -8.32 -6.74 9.13
C PRO A 104 -8.66 -8.14 9.69
N ARG A 105 -9.67 -8.25 10.54
CA ARG A 105 -10.12 -9.50 11.19
C ARG A 105 -11.62 -9.75 11.06
N LEU A 106 -12.43 -8.75 10.70
CA LEU A 106 -13.88 -8.85 10.53
C LEU A 106 -14.30 -9.09 9.07
N VAL A 107 -13.49 -8.60 8.12
CA VAL A 107 -13.72 -8.74 6.69
C VAL A 107 -12.59 -9.55 6.07
N MET A 108 -12.94 -10.51 5.23
CA MET A 108 -11.98 -11.33 4.49
C MET A 108 -11.81 -10.80 3.06
N PRO A 109 -10.61 -10.91 2.48
CA PRO A 109 -10.36 -10.46 1.12
C PRO A 109 -11.06 -11.34 0.08
N GLU A 110 -11.56 -10.72 -0.98
CA GLU A 110 -11.93 -11.42 -2.21
C GLU A 110 -10.72 -12.17 -2.77
N SER A 111 -10.98 -13.24 -3.53
CA SER A 111 -9.90 -14.09 -4.09
C SER A 111 -8.93 -13.34 -4.99
N ASN A 112 -9.36 -12.23 -5.59
CA ASN A 112 -8.56 -11.38 -6.45
C ASN A 112 -8.10 -10.07 -5.80
N VAL A 113 -8.12 -9.97 -4.47
CA VAL A 113 -7.45 -8.89 -3.74
C VAL A 113 -6.02 -9.31 -3.37
N VAL A 114 -5.08 -8.43 -3.64
CA VAL A 114 -3.65 -8.55 -3.28
C VAL A 114 -3.37 -7.57 -2.15
N CYS A 115 -2.69 -7.99 -1.08
CA CYS A 115 -2.25 -7.08 -0.04
C CYS A 115 -0.93 -6.44 -0.42
N GLU A 116 -0.95 -5.13 -0.53
CA GLU A 116 0.23 -4.32 -0.73
C GLU A 116 0.69 -3.75 0.61
N PHE A 117 1.82 -4.25 1.08
CA PHE A 117 2.41 -3.87 2.35
C PHE A 117 3.40 -2.73 2.15
N ALA A 118 3.09 -1.57 2.72
CA ALA A 118 3.89 -0.36 2.61
C ALA A 118 4.41 0.08 3.99
N PRO A 119 5.62 -0.35 4.41
CA PRO A 119 6.15 -0.08 5.74
C PRO A 119 6.75 1.32 5.87
N TYR A 120 5.99 2.35 5.52
CA TYR A 120 6.45 3.75 5.41
C TYR A 120 7.17 4.29 6.64
N PHE A 121 6.65 4.01 7.84
CA PHE A 121 7.23 4.49 9.10
C PHE A 121 8.34 3.61 9.68
N ARG A 122 8.86 2.64 8.91
CA ARG A 122 9.99 1.84 9.37
C ARG A 122 11.28 2.67 9.41
N SER A 123 12.25 2.22 10.18
CA SER A 123 13.63 2.68 10.06
C SER A 123 14.29 2.02 8.85
N HIS A 124 14.98 2.84 8.06
CA HIS A 124 15.81 2.42 6.94
C HIS A 124 17.31 2.37 7.31
N GLU A 125 17.66 2.69 8.55
CA GLU A 125 19.04 2.51 9.09
C GLU A 125 19.36 1.04 9.35
N TYR A 126 18.33 0.19 9.44
CA TYR A 126 18.43 -1.23 9.68
C TYR A 126 17.55 -1.98 8.68
N ALA A 127 17.93 -3.22 8.39
CA ALA A 127 17.04 -4.14 7.68
C ALA A 127 15.71 -4.28 8.45
N ILE A 128 14.61 -4.49 7.73
CA ILE A 128 13.27 -4.59 8.32
C ILE A 128 13.19 -5.70 9.36
N CYS A 129 13.92 -6.80 9.18
CA CYS A 129 13.96 -7.92 10.11
C CYS A 129 14.97 -7.78 11.25
N ASP A 130 15.73 -6.68 11.31
CA ASP A 130 16.77 -6.50 12.32
C ASP A 130 16.16 -6.19 13.70
N SER A 131 16.47 -7.05 14.68
CA SER A 131 15.95 -6.93 16.05
C SER A 131 16.37 -5.65 16.78
N ARG A 132 17.45 -5.00 16.33
CA ARG A 132 17.94 -3.74 16.91
C ARG A 132 16.96 -2.59 16.68
N SER A 133 16.19 -2.62 15.60
CA SER A 133 15.19 -1.59 15.30
C SER A 133 13.87 -1.88 16.01
N SER A 134 13.60 -1.14 17.09
CA SER A 134 12.29 -1.20 17.77
C SER A 134 11.13 -0.71 16.90
N LEU A 135 11.41 0.22 16.00
CA LEU A 135 10.45 0.76 15.05
C LEU A 135 10.00 -0.31 14.05
N ASN A 136 10.94 -1.12 13.54
CA ASN A 136 10.64 -2.14 12.53
C ASN A 136 9.83 -3.31 13.12
N ARG A 137 9.93 -3.59 14.43
CA ARG A 137 9.18 -4.70 15.08
C ARG A 137 7.67 -4.61 14.85
N ARG A 138 7.09 -3.41 14.87
CA ARG A 138 5.66 -3.23 14.59
C ARG A 138 5.33 -3.63 13.15
N HIS A 139 6.15 -3.22 12.19
CA HIS A 139 5.98 -3.54 10.77
C HIS A 139 6.09 -5.04 10.51
N ILE A 140 7.10 -5.71 11.10
CA ILE A 140 7.25 -7.17 11.01
C ILE A 140 5.99 -7.87 11.54
N LYS A 141 5.51 -7.46 12.73
CA LYS A 141 4.31 -8.07 13.31
C LYS A 141 3.10 -7.92 12.38
N CYS A 142 2.87 -6.72 11.87
CA CYS A 142 1.79 -6.45 10.92
C CYS A 142 1.95 -7.27 9.62
N LEU A 143 3.16 -7.42 9.09
CA LEU A 143 3.43 -8.24 7.92
C LEU A 143 3.05 -9.71 8.16
N PHE A 144 3.42 -10.29 9.30
CA PHE A 144 3.02 -11.66 9.64
C PHE A 144 1.51 -11.80 9.80
N ASP A 145 0.85 -10.86 10.49
CA ASP A 145 -0.61 -10.86 10.64
C ASP A 145 -1.32 -10.78 9.27
N LEU A 146 -0.76 -10.04 8.31
CA LEU A 146 -1.30 -9.93 6.94
C LEU A 146 -1.03 -11.20 6.13
N LEU A 147 0.15 -11.81 6.28
CA LEU A 147 0.48 -13.09 5.65
C LEU A 147 -0.48 -14.21 6.05
N GLU A 148 -0.94 -14.24 7.31
CA GLU A 148 -1.95 -15.20 7.78
C GLU A 148 -3.27 -15.11 6.99
N ILE A 149 -3.62 -13.92 6.49
CA ILE A 149 -4.91 -13.65 5.82
C ILE A 149 -4.79 -13.81 4.32
N PHE A 150 -3.73 -13.22 3.74
CA PHE A 150 -3.57 -13.12 2.31
C PHE A 150 -2.81 -14.31 1.71
N GLY A 151 -1.86 -14.89 2.46
CA GLY A 151 -0.88 -15.82 1.89
C GLY A 151 0.19 -15.07 1.10
N ALA A 152 1.40 -15.64 1.05
CA ALA A 152 2.56 -15.00 0.42
C ALA A 152 2.36 -14.71 -1.08
N GLU A 153 1.58 -15.53 -1.77
CA GLU A 153 1.27 -15.41 -3.20
C GLU A 153 0.38 -14.22 -3.54
N ARG A 154 -0.33 -13.68 -2.54
CA ARG A 154 -1.14 -12.45 -2.65
C ARG A 154 -0.54 -11.28 -1.88
N MET A 155 0.76 -11.34 -1.57
CA MET A 155 1.50 -10.19 -1.04
C MET A 155 2.24 -9.44 -2.15
N HIS A 156 2.27 -8.13 -2.00
CA HIS A 156 3.08 -7.19 -2.77
C HIS A 156 3.80 -6.27 -1.79
N ILE A 157 5.11 -6.14 -1.89
CA ILE A 157 5.90 -5.22 -1.06
C ILE A 157 6.05 -3.90 -1.79
N LEU A 158 5.72 -2.80 -1.11
CA LEU A 158 5.91 -1.44 -1.56
C LEU A 158 6.85 -0.70 -0.61
N GLU A 159 8.15 -0.76 -0.92
CA GLU A 159 9.21 -0.15 -0.12
C GLU A 159 9.52 1.28 -0.55
N TYR A 160 10.38 1.95 0.21
CA TYR A 160 10.73 3.36 0.00
C TYR A 160 12.24 3.58 -0.10
N TRP A 161 13.03 2.55 -0.41
CA TRP A 161 14.49 2.64 -0.47
C TRP A 161 14.99 3.74 -1.42
N LEU A 162 14.27 3.96 -2.52
CA LEU A 162 14.63 4.95 -3.54
C LEU A 162 13.87 6.27 -3.39
N ASP A 163 13.01 6.45 -2.38
CA ASP A 163 12.18 7.65 -2.26
C ASP A 163 12.99 8.85 -1.73
N ALA A 164 13.47 9.71 -2.64
CA ALA A 164 14.22 10.91 -2.27
C ALA A 164 13.36 11.96 -1.55
N SER A 165 12.03 11.90 -1.70
CA SER A 165 11.11 12.82 -1.01
C SER A 165 10.89 12.46 0.46
N LEU A 166 11.02 11.17 0.80
CA LEU A 166 10.87 10.67 2.17
C LEU A 166 12.02 11.11 3.08
N PHE A 167 13.23 11.17 2.53
CA PHE A 167 14.45 11.44 3.29
C PHE A 167 14.98 12.87 3.15
N GLY A 168 14.39 13.67 2.26
CA GLY A 168 14.84 15.01 1.93
C GLY A 168 13.98 16.13 2.53
N THR A 169 14.56 17.33 2.59
CA THR A 169 13.80 18.58 2.81
C THR A 169 13.03 18.95 1.54
N PRO A 170 11.78 19.42 1.63
CA PRO A 170 11.03 19.89 0.47
C PRO A 170 11.76 21.00 -0.29
N GLY A 171 12.13 20.73 -1.54
CA GLY A 171 12.73 21.72 -2.46
C GLY A 171 14.17 21.43 -2.83
N ASP A 172 14.84 20.55 -2.08
CA ASP A 172 16.21 20.14 -2.33
C ASP A 172 16.28 18.78 -3.03
N LEU A 173 17.19 18.66 -4.00
CA LEU A 173 17.59 17.37 -4.60
C LEU A 173 18.48 16.62 -3.60
N HIS A 174 17.90 16.14 -2.49
CA HIS A 174 18.60 15.31 -1.52
C HIS A 174 18.83 13.91 -2.10
N LYS A 175 19.99 13.32 -1.78
CA LYS A 175 20.23 11.91 -2.10
C LYS A 175 19.31 11.06 -1.21
N ASN A 176 18.70 10.02 -1.79
CA ASN A 176 17.98 9.02 -1.00
C ASN A 176 18.93 8.34 0.02
N LEU A 177 18.38 7.62 0.99
CA LEU A 177 19.15 6.84 1.96
C LEU A 177 19.36 5.40 1.50
N PHE A 178 19.44 5.17 0.19
CA PHE A 178 19.63 3.82 -0.32
C PHE A 178 20.96 3.24 0.19
N ASP A 179 20.86 2.14 0.94
CA ASP A 179 21.99 1.30 1.31
C ASP A 179 21.79 -0.08 0.69
N ARG A 180 22.72 -0.46 -0.19
CA ARG A 180 22.66 -1.71 -0.94
C ARG A 180 22.56 -2.93 -0.02
N LYS A 181 23.28 -2.96 1.11
CA LYS A 181 23.30 -4.11 2.01
C LYS A 181 21.98 -4.23 2.75
N ILE A 182 21.40 -3.10 3.17
CA ILE A 182 20.08 -3.08 3.83
C ILE A 182 19.00 -3.53 2.86
N ALA A 183 18.94 -2.96 1.65
CA ALA A 183 17.97 -3.36 0.64
C ALA A 183 18.07 -4.85 0.26
N GLU A 184 19.28 -5.38 0.10
CA GLU A 184 19.49 -6.81 -0.18
C GLU A 184 19.06 -7.72 0.99
N GLN A 185 19.26 -7.28 2.23
CA GLN A 185 18.77 -8.01 3.41
C GLN A 185 17.25 -8.00 3.50
N ASP A 186 16.61 -6.86 3.23
CA ASP A 186 15.16 -6.73 3.20
C ASP A 186 14.54 -7.62 2.12
N ILE A 187 15.06 -7.56 0.89
CA ILE A 187 14.58 -8.37 -0.24
C ILE A 187 14.78 -9.86 0.05
N ARG A 188 15.93 -10.26 0.60
CA ARG A 188 16.15 -11.66 1.02
C ARG A 188 15.15 -12.08 2.10
N PHE A 189 14.84 -11.22 3.05
CA PHE A 189 13.86 -11.51 4.09
C PHE A 189 12.46 -11.70 3.48
N TYR A 190 11.96 -10.75 2.68
CA TYR A 190 10.65 -10.86 2.04
C TYR A 190 10.53 -12.11 1.16
N THR A 191 11.55 -12.41 0.37
CA THR A 191 11.57 -13.58 -0.52
C THR A 191 11.64 -14.89 0.26
N SER A 192 12.31 -14.91 1.43
CA SER A 192 12.30 -16.07 2.34
C SER A 192 10.91 -16.38 2.91
N LEU A 193 10.01 -15.38 2.95
CA LEU A 193 8.60 -15.57 3.32
C LEU A 193 7.74 -16.05 2.14
N GLY A 194 8.33 -16.25 0.96
CA GLY A 194 7.63 -16.66 -0.27
C GLY A 194 7.06 -15.49 -1.09
N ILE A 195 7.29 -14.24 -0.68
CA ILE A 195 6.77 -13.06 -1.38
C ILE A 195 7.63 -12.77 -2.62
N ARG A 196 7.00 -12.58 -3.78
CA ARG A 196 7.69 -12.39 -5.07
C ARG A 196 7.43 -11.05 -5.74
N ASN A 197 6.36 -10.35 -5.38
CA ASN A 197 6.09 -9.01 -5.90
C ASN A 197 6.73 -7.98 -4.96
N ILE A 198 7.83 -7.35 -5.41
CA ILE A 198 8.55 -6.36 -4.63
C ILE A 198 8.81 -5.14 -5.50
N THR A 199 8.41 -3.98 -5.00
CA THR A 199 8.58 -2.68 -5.66
C THR A 199 9.07 -1.65 -4.64
N THR A 200 9.58 -0.53 -5.15
CA THR A 200 9.90 0.64 -4.34
C THR A 200 9.33 1.90 -4.97
N PHE A 201 8.91 2.85 -4.14
CA PHE A 201 8.73 4.22 -4.59
C PHE A 201 10.08 4.85 -4.95
N GLY A 202 10.05 5.70 -5.98
CA GLY A 202 11.18 6.50 -6.47
C GLY A 202 10.75 7.94 -6.72
N VAL A 203 10.20 8.60 -5.69
CA VAL A 203 9.69 9.96 -5.79
C VAL A 203 10.85 10.97 -5.82
N ARG A 204 10.73 12.03 -6.63
CA ARG A 204 11.77 13.06 -6.87
C ARG A 204 13.08 12.54 -7.44
N MET A 205 13.02 11.46 -8.23
CA MET A 205 14.18 10.94 -8.96
C MET A 205 14.10 11.25 -10.46
N ASP A 206 13.91 12.53 -10.78
CA ASP A 206 13.83 13.00 -12.17
C ASP A 206 15.22 13.16 -12.81
N GLY A 207 15.27 13.71 -14.02
CA GLY A 207 16.55 13.93 -14.73
C GLY A 207 17.54 14.80 -13.95
N ALA A 208 17.06 15.81 -13.21
CA ALA A 208 17.92 16.67 -12.40
C ALA A 208 18.52 15.93 -11.19
N TYR A 209 17.75 15.00 -10.59
CA TYR A 209 18.29 14.09 -9.58
C TYR A 209 19.41 13.23 -10.15
N LEU A 210 19.18 12.61 -11.32
CA LEU A 210 20.15 11.71 -11.96
C LEU A 210 21.43 12.42 -12.40
N GLU A 211 21.32 13.64 -12.92
CA GLU A 211 22.49 14.46 -13.26
C GLU A 211 23.35 14.78 -12.02
N LYS A 212 22.71 15.01 -10.88
CA LYS A 212 23.40 15.38 -9.64
C LYS A 212 24.00 14.19 -8.90
N HIS A 213 23.26 13.09 -8.79
CA HIS A 213 23.59 11.95 -7.91
C HIS A 213 23.98 10.67 -8.66
N GLY A 214 23.76 10.63 -9.97
CA GLY A 214 23.91 9.44 -10.80
C GLY A 214 22.74 8.46 -10.65
N ASP A 215 22.87 7.32 -11.32
CA ASP A 215 21.87 6.25 -11.40
C ASP A 215 22.28 4.96 -10.65
N ARG A 216 23.42 4.96 -9.96
CA ARG A 216 24.00 3.75 -9.35
C ARG A 216 23.06 3.07 -8.36
N ASP A 217 22.30 3.83 -7.56
CA ASP A 217 21.36 3.28 -6.59
C ASP A 217 20.20 2.52 -7.29
N PHE A 218 19.78 2.96 -8.48
CA PHE A 218 18.79 2.24 -9.30
C PHE A 218 19.35 0.94 -9.86
N LEU A 219 20.57 1.00 -10.40
CA LEU A 219 21.25 -0.17 -10.95
C LEU A 219 21.49 -1.22 -9.84
N ASP A 220 21.88 -0.78 -8.65
CA ASP A 220 22.02 -1.64 -7.47
C ASP A 220 20.71 -2.32 -7.10
N TYR A 221 19.61 -1.56 -7.02
CA TYR A 221 18.29 -2.11 -6.76
C TYR A 221 17.87 -3.15 -7.81
N ALA A 222 18.05 -2.86 -9.10
CA ALA A 222 17.74 -3.78 -10.18
C ALA A 222 18.60 -5.06 -10.14
N GLU A 223 19.91 -4.91 -9.89
CA GLU A 223 20.82 -6.04 -9.71
C GLU A 223 20.46 -6.91 -8.51
N ILE A 224 19.98 -6.32 -7.41
CA ILE A 224 19.50 -7.11 -6.27
C ILE A 224 18.26 -7.91 -6.70
N LEU A 225 17.23 -7.25 -7.25
CA LEU A 225 15.99 -7.94 -7.62
C LEU A 225 16.21 -9.13 -8.57
N SER A 226 17.04 -8.96 -9.60
CA SER A 226 17.36 -10.03 -10.56
C SER A 226 18.00 -11.29 -9.95
N ARG A 227 18.51 -11.22 -8.71
CA ARG A 227 19.05 -12.39 -7.99
C ARG A 227 17.98 -13.19 -7.25
N TYR A 228 16.81 -12.61 -7.02
CA TYR A 228 15.72 -13.19 -6.23
C TYR A 228 14.42 -13.42 -7.01
N GLU A 229 14.43 -13.15 -8.33
CA GLU A 229 13.39 -13.57 -9.27
C GLU A 229 13.27 -15.11 -9.38
#